data_AF-A0A3C0WEI9-F1
#
_entry.id   AF-A0A3C0WEI9-F1
#
_cell.length_a   1.000
_cell.length_b   1.000
_cell.length_c   1.000
_cell.angle_alpha   90.00
_cell.angle_beta   90.00
_cell.angle_gamma   90.00
#
_symmetry.space_group_name_H-M   'P 1'
#
loop_
_entity.id
_entity.type
_entity.pdbx_description
1 polymer ?
#
loop_
_entity_poly.entity_id
_entity_poly.type
_entity_poly.pdbx_seq_one_letter_code
_entity_poly.pdbx_strand_id
1 'polypeptide(L)'
;FFFCQGTMPAVDQTNGKILMQSKSELCLSPNGHGGMLSALKDSGVLVWCREHNISTLFYSQIDNPLSQIGDPLLLGVHRLSDADVSMQVIEKQHADDRTGNVVLIDDITQMIEYSEMPGELAAQTTTNTNGEEKLRFWASNIAVHTFSTDFLLRMSEDADALPFHLAAKTVRCLENGELVSPTVPNAYKFEQFIFDLLPHAQNTMVVEVERSVAFAPVKNAPEATFSTVATSRATMNELYHRWLTETGCKVNDSAVVEINARFALDQAQLQLRELPEQIDADTYFQL
;
A
#
# COMPACT_ATOMS: atom_id res chain seq x y z
N PHE A 1 13.66 10.50 -10.99
CA PHE A 1 13.45 9.76 -12.25
C PHE A 1 11.99 9.40 -12.34
N PHE A 2 11.39 9.43 -13.54
CA PHE A 2 9.99 9.05 -13.76
C PHE A 2 9.93 8.02 -14.88
N PHE A 3 9.07 7.02 -14.73
CA PHE A 3 8.77 6.02 -15.75
C PHE A 3 7.26 5.76 -15.75
N CYS A 4 6.76 5.16 -16.84
CA CYS A 4 5.34 4.86 -16.99
C CYS A 4 5.13 3.36 -17.00
N GLN A 5 4.15 2.89 -16.25
CA GLN A 5 3.70 1.51 -16.37
C GLN A 5 2.88 1.30 -17.65
N GLY A 6 2.80 0.03 -18.05
CA GLY A 6 1.99 -0.38 -19.20
C GLY A 6 0.50 -0.19 -18.97
N THR A 7 -0.26 -0.41 -20.04
CA THR A 7 -1.72 -0.45 -20.00
C THR A 7 -2.22 -1.73 -20.66
N MET A 8 -3.42 -2.15 -20.28
CA MET A 8 -4.14 -3.28 -20.87
C MET A 8 -5.47 -2.81 -21.46
N PRO A 9 -5.90 -3.39 -22.59
CA PRO A 9 -7.23 -3.14 -23.13
C PRO A 9 -8.30 -3.79 -22.24
N ALA A 10 -9.42 -3.09 -22.06
CA ALA A 10 -10.63 -3.68 -21.52
C ALA A 10 -11.28 -4.60 -22.57
N VAL A 11 -11.79 -5.75 -22.14
CA VAL A 11 -12.46 -6.72 -23.01
C VAL A 11 -13.91 -6.90 -22.62
N ASP A 12 -14.77 -7.01 -23.62
CA ASP A 12 -16.19 -7.31 -23.47
C ASP A 12 -16.40 -8.64 -22.73
N GLN A 13 -17.26 -8.64 -21.71
CA GLN A 13 -17.49 -9.84 -20.88
C GLN A 13 -18.19 -10.99 -21.61
N THR A 14 -18.93 -10.69 -22.68
CA THR A 14 -19.77 -11.67 -23.39
C THR A 14 -19.04 -12.26 -24.58
N ASN A 15 -18.35 -11.42 -25.36
CA ASN A 15 -17.75 -11.82 -26.63
C ASN A 15 -16.21 -11.76 -26.64
N GLY A 16 -15.59 -11.27 -25.56
CA GLY A 16 -14.14 -11.22 -25.39
C GLY A 16 -13.41 -10.23 -26.32
N LYS A 17 -14.14 -9.41 -27.09
CA LYS A 17 -13.53 -8.41 -27.98
C LYS A 17 -13.01 -7.23 -27.17
N ILE A 18 -11.95 -6.62 -27.67
CA ILE A 18 -11.43 -5.38 -27.12
C ILE A 18 -12.48 -4.27 -27.27
N LEU A 19 -12.72 -3.53 -26.20
CA LEU A 19 -13.61 -2.39 -26.21
C LEU A 19 -12.94 -1.17 -26.84
N MET A 20 -13.72 -0.44 -27.62
CA MET A 20 -13.31 0.80 -28.28
C MET A 20 -13.83 1.98 -27.47
N GLN A 21 -12.98 2.95 -27.16
CA GLN A 21 -13.38 4.23 -26.56
C GLN A 21 -13.96 5.17 -27.63
N SER A 22 -13.39 5.11 -28.84
CA SER A 22 -13.85 5.84 -30.03
C SER A 22 -13.56 5.01 -31.28
N LYS A 23 -13.90 5.52 -32.47
CA LYS A 23 -13.62 4.81 -33.74
C LYS A 23 -12.12 4.56 -33.98
N SER A 24 -11.23 5.26 -33.28
CA SER A 24 -9.78 5.20 -33.45
C SER A 24 -9.01 4.99 -32.15
N GLU A 25 -9.69 4.68 -31.04
CA GLU A 25 -9.06 4.58 -29.72
C GLU A 25 -9.64 3.39 -28.93
N LEU A 26 -8.76 2.64 -28.27
CA LEU A 26 -9.13 1.52 -27.39
C LEU A 26 -9.49 2.02 -26.00
N CYS A 27 -10.36 1.30 -25.30
CA CYS A 27 -10.53 1.47 -23.86
C CYS A 27 -9.33 0.86 -23.14
N LEU A 28 -8.35 1.67 -22.75
CA LEU A 28 -7.16 1.23 -22.01
C LEU A 28 -7.30 1.54 -20.52
N SER A 29 -6.67 0.71 -19.68
CA SER A 29 -6.46 0.99 -18.26
C SER A 29 -5.05 0.57 -17.84
N PRO A 30 -4.49 1.17 -16.78
CA PRO A 30 -3.27 0.67 -16.17
C PRO A 30 -3.36 -0.82 -15.84
N ASN A 31 -2.25 -1.54 -15.98
CA ASN A 31 -2.18 -3.00 -15.83
C ASN A 31 -2.05 -3.47 -14.37
N GLY A 32 -2.57 -2.71 -13.40
CA GLY A 32 -2.42 -2.98 -11.96
C GLY A 32 -1.04 -2.60 -11.40
N HIS A 33 -0.92 -2.59 -10.07
CA HIS A 33 0.30 -2.17 -9.39
C HIS A 33 1.46 -3.17 -9.55
N GLY A 34 1.19 -4.43 -9.87
CA GLY A 34 2.21 -5.42 -10.27
C GLY A 34 2.91 -5.06 -11.59
N GLY A 35 2.24 -4.30 -12.47
CA GLY A 35 2.84 -3.79 -13.71
C GLY A 35 4.07 -2.90 -13.50
N MET A 36 4.32 -2.47 -12.27
CA MET A 36 5.56 -1.83 -11.83
C MET A 36 6.80 -2.67 -12.14
N LEU A 37 6.75 -4.00 -12.03
CA LEU A 37 7.92 -4.86 -12.26
C LEU A 37 8.42 -4.76 -13.71
N SER A 38 7.53 -4.91 -14.68
CA SER A 38 7.86 -4.74 -16.10
C SER A 38 8.30 -3.31 -16.41
N ALA A 39 7.65 -2.31 -15.80
CA ALA A 39 8.00 -0.92 -15.99
C ALA A 39 9.41 -0.58 -15.44
N LEU A 40 9.81 -1.17 -14.31
CA LEU A 40 11.16 -1.04 -13.76
C LEU A 40 12.22 -1.71 -14.65
N LYS A 41 11.89 -2.87 -15.24
CA LYS A 41 12.76 -3.56 -16.20
C LYS A 41 12.94 -2.72 -17.47
N ASP A 42 11.85 -2.33 -18.11
CA ASP A 42 11.85 -1.62 -19.39
C ASP A 42 12.50 -0.24 -19.30
N SER A 43 12.38 0.41 -18.14
CA SER A 43 13.03 1.69 -17.88
C SER A 43 14.52 1.58 -17.54
N GLY A 44 15.05 0.35 -17.39
CA GLY A 44 16.44 0.10 -17.01
C GLY A 44 16.76 0.37 -15.54
N VAL A 45 15.76 0.67 -14.70
CA VAL A 45 15.98 1.01 -13.28
C VAL A 45 16.61 -0.16 -12.52
N LEU A 46 16.15 -1.39 -12.76
CA LEU A 46 16.72 -2.56 -12.06
C LEU A 46 18.20 -2.78 -12.43
N VAL A 47 18.56 -2.57 -13.70
CA VAL A 47 19.96 -2.65 -14.15
C VAL A 47 20.79 -1.53 -13.52
N TRP A 48 20.26 -0.31 -13.52
CA TRP A 48 20.91 0.84 -12.88
C TRP A 48 21.15 0.61 -11.37
N CYS A 49 20.15 0.07 -10.65
CA CYS A 49 20.27 -0.28 -9.25
C CYS A 49 21.44 -1.24 -9.01
N ARG A 50 21.52 -2.32 -9.80
CA ARG A 50 22.61 -3.29 -9.73
C ARG A 50 23.98 -2.66 -10.01
N GLU A 51 24.10 -1.84 -11.04
CA GLU A 51 25.36 -1.15 -11.40
C GLU A 51 25.83 -0.17 -10.31
N HIS A 52 24.90 0.38 -9.53
CA HIS A 52 25.18 1.34 -8.46
C HIS A 52 25.18 0.71 -7.06
N ASN A 53 25.16 -0.62 -6.96
CA ASN A 53 25.10 -1.36 -5.69
C ASN A 53 23.90 -0.98 -4.81
N ILE A 54 22.78 -0.59 -5.41
CA ILE A 54 21.50 -0.47 -4.71
C ILE A 54 20.94 -1.89 -4.60
N SER A 55 21.01 -2.45 -3.39
CA SER A 55 20.56 -3.83 -3.14
C SER A 55 19.07 -3.93 -2.81
N THR A 56 18.43 -2.81 -2.45
CA THR A 56 17.12 -2.81 -1.81
C THR A 56 16.27 -1.67 -2.34
N LEU A 57 15.02 -1.96 -2.68
CA LEU A 57 14.02 -0.98 -3.09
C LEU A 57 12.88 -0.93 -2.07
N PHE A 58 12.61 0.26 -1.54
CA PHE A 58 11.41 0.54 -0.77
C PHE A 58 10.25 0.91 -1.71
N TYR A 59 9.08 0.35 -1.44
CA TYR A 59 7.86 0.56 -2.19
C TYR A 59 6.73 0.94 -1.24
N SER A 60 5.98 1.98 -1.59
CA SER A 60 4.73 2.32 -0.91
C SER A 60 3.69 2.87 -1.88
N GLN A 61 2.40 2.76 -1.50
CA GLN A 61 1.32 3.48 -2.18
C GLN A 61 1.28 4.94 -1.74
N ILE A 62 0.96 5.81 -2.70
CA ILE A 62 1.02 7.28 -2.54
C ILE A 62 -0.11 7.84 -1.66
N ASP A 63 -1.17 7.07 -1.41
CA ASP A 63 -2.37 7.53 -0.72
C ASP A 63 -2.20 7.64 0.81
N ASN A 64 -1.10 7.14 1.37
CA ASN A 64 -0.84 7.13 2.80
C ASN A 64 0.23 8.17 3.20
N PRO A 65 -0.15 9.33 3.75
CA PRO A 65 0.81 10.35 4.19
C PRO A 65 1.62 9.95 5.42
N LEU A 66 1.21 8.92 6.16
CA LEU A 66 1.98 8.35 7.28
C LEU A 66 2.96 7.24 6.85
N SER A 67 3.09 6.98 5.54
CA SER A 67 4.08 6.02 5.07
C SER A 67 5.48 6.49 5.45
N GLN A 68 6.18 5.67 6.24
CA GLN A 68 7.54 5.95 6.69
C GLN A 68 8.53 5.63 5.56
N ILE A 69 8.68 6.58 4.63
CA ILE A 69 9.49 6.42 3.43
C ILE A 69 10.93 6.10 3.82
N GLY A 70 11.38 4.88 3.46
CA GLY A 70 12.74 4.44 3.74
C GLY A 70 13.02 4.21 5.22
N ASP A 71 12.02 3.76 6.00
CA ASP A 71 12.17 3.39 7.41
C ASP A 71 13.43 2.53 7.66
N PRO A 72 14.44 3.04 8.40
CA PRO A 72 15.66 2.31 8.69
C PRO A 72 15.43 1.00 9.45
N LEU A 73 14.36 0.90 10.26
CA LEU A 73 14.03 -0.32 10.98
C LEU A 73 13.56 -1.41 10.02
N LEU A 74 12.59 -1.11 9.15
CA LEU A 74 12.16 -2.03 8.11
C LEU A 74 13.31 -2.46 7.18
N LEU A 75 14.13 -1.51 6.72
CA LEU A 75 15.29 -1.80 5.88
C LEU A 75 16.35 -2.65 6.61
N GLY A 76 16.55 -2.39 7.90
CA GLY A 76 17.44 -3.17 8.76
C GLY A 76 16.96 -4.60 8.95
N VAL A 77 15.67 -4.80 9.26
CA VAL A 77 15.05 -6.13 9.36
C VAL A 77 15.16 -6.87 8.04
N HIS A 78 14.81 -6.24 6.93
CA HIS A 78 14.93 -6.83 5.59
C HIS A 78 16.34 -7.36 5.31
N ARG A 79 17.36 -6.54 5.61
CA ARG A 79 18.76 -6.91 5.40
C ARG A 79 19.26 -7.99 6.36
N LEU A 80 18.96 -7.88 7.64
CA LEU A 80 19.43 -8.84 8.67
C LEU A 80 18.80 -10.21 8.52
N SER A 81 17.61 -10.27 7.94
CA SER A 81 16.87 -11.48 7.66
C SER A 81 17.17 -12.10 6.29
N ASP A 82 18.04 -11.47 5.48
CA ASP A 82 18.31 -11.88 4.09
C ASP A 82 17.00 -12.09 3.29
N ALA A 83 16.06 -11.16 3.47
CA ALA A 83 14.72 -11.28 2.92
C ALA A 83 14.68 -10.88 1.43
N ASP A 84 13.95 -11.65 0.62
CA ASP A 84 13.61 -11.25 -0.74
C ASP A 84 12.55 -10.15 -0.73
N VAL A 85 11.55 -10.31 0.16
CA VAL A 85 10.46 -9.36 0.37
C VAL A 85 10.24 -9.14 1.86
N SER A 86 10.11 -7.90 2.29
CA SER A 86 9.59 -7.54 3.61
C SER A 86 8.39 -6.64 3.47
N MET A 87 7.46 -6.71 4.42
CA MET A 87 6.25 -5.89 4.38
C MET A 87 5.90 -5.40 5.77
N GLN A 88 5.32 -4.20 5.83
CA GLN A 88 4.64 -3.74 7.03
C GLN A 88 3.16 -4.15 6.99
N VAL A 89 2.67 -4.58 8.14
CA VAL A 89 1.25 -4.87 8.37
C VAL A 89 0.76 -4.14 9.61
N ILE A 90 -0.54 -3.91 9.67
CA ILE A 90 -1.21 -3.41 10.87
C ILE A 90 -2.20 -4.44 11.38
N GLU A 91 -2.49 -4.40 12.66
CA GLU A 91 -3.60 -5.17 13.23
C GLU A 91 -4.94 -4.73 12.61
N LYS A 92 -5.64 -5.72 12.06
CA LYS A 92 -7.01 -5.60 11.55
C LYS A 92 -7.96 -5.39 12.73
N GLN A 93 -8.81 -4.36 12.65
CA GLN A 93 -9.71 -4.01 13.75
C GLN A 93 -11.07 -4.72 13.60
N HIS A 94 -11.53 -4.90 12.36
CA HIS A 94 -12.80 -5.55 12.07
C HIS A 94 -12.68 -6.51 10.91
N ALA A 95 -13.45 -7.61 10.93
CA ALA A 95 -13.42 -8.63 9.89
C ALA A 95 -13.74 -8.08 8.49
N ASP A 96 -14.54 -7.01 8.41
CA ASP A 96 -14.97 -6.33 7.19
C ASP A 96 -14.04 -5.20 6.72
N ASP A 97 -12.89 -4.99 7.40
CA ASP A 97 -11.84 -4.10 6.90
C ASP A 97 -11.41 -4.53 5.48
N ARG A 98 -11.45 -3.58 4.55
CA ARG A 98 -11.15 -3.79 3.11
C ARG A 98 -9.65 -3.74 2.83
N THR A 99 -8.91 -4.62 3.49
CA THR A 99 -7.47 -4.79 3.37
C THR A 99 -7.13 -6.22 3.00
N GLY A 100 -6.13 -6.38 2.12
CA GLY A 100 -5.52 -7.68 1.87
C GLY A 100 -4.88 -8.24 3.15
N ASN A 101 -4.94 -9.55 3.32
CA ASN A 101 -4.44 -10.24 4.51
C ASN A 101 -3.21 -11.06 4.14
N VAL A 102 -2.11 -10.84 4.86
CA VAL A 102 -0.91 -11.65 4.74
C VAL A 102 -1.13 -12.97 5.46
N VAL A 103 -0.89 -14.08 4.78
CA VAL A 103 -1.15 -15.43 5.29
C VAL A 103 -0.03 -16.39 4.93
N LEU A 104 0.00 -17.53 5.61
CA LEU A 104 0.76 -18.70 5.19
C LEU A 104 -0.22 -19.72 4.61
N ILE A 105 0.03 -20.16 3.39
CA ILE A 105 -0.66 -21.28 2.74
C ILE A 105 0.43 -22.26 2.32
N ASP A 106 0.37 -23.48 2.85
CA ASP A 106 1.39 -24.51 2.65
C ASP A 106 2.82 -24.01 2.95
N ASP A 107 2.97 -23.30 4.08
CA ASP A 107 4.20 -22.65 4.55
C ASP A 107 4.79 -21.58 3.62
N ILE A 108 4.04 -21.16 2.60
CA ILE A 108 4.42 -20.09 1.67
C ILE A 108 3.64 -18.82 2.04
N THR A 109 4.36 -17.70 2.14
CA THR A 109 3.76 -16.39 2.39
C THR A 109 2.98 -15.94 1.15
N GLN A 110 1.71 -15.61 1.34
CA GLN A 110 0.82 -15.14 0.28
C GLN A 110 -0.03 -13.97 0.77
N MET A 111 -0.71 -13.32 -0.17
CA MET A 111 -1.73 -12.32 0.10
C MET A 111 -3.08 -12.86 -0.32
N ILE A 112 -4.09 -12.75 0.55
CA ILE A 112 -5.48 -12.93 0.15
C ILE A 112 -6.12 -11.55 0.11
N GLU A 113 -6.56 -11.11 -1.07
CA GLU A 113 -7.27 -9.84 -1.17
C GLU A 113 -8.64 -9.88 -0.49
N TYR A 114 -9.10 -8.74 0.01
CA TYR A 114 -10.36 -8.69 0.77
C TYR A 114 -11.56 -9.12 -0.08
N SER A 115 -11.51 -8.89 -1.40
CA SER A 115 -12.55 -9.32 -2.34
C SER A 115 -12.59 -10.83 -2.58
N GLU A 116 -11.53 -11.54 -2.21
CA GLU A 116 -11.35 -12.98 -2.43
C GLU A 116 -11.49 -13.79 -1.13
N MET A 117 -11.50 -13.11 0.02
CA MET A 117 -11.67 -13.76 1.32
C MET A 117 -13.15 -13.97 1.66
N PRO A 118 -13.61 -15.22 1.89
CA PRO A 118 -14.97 -15.48 2.36
C PRO A 118 -15.23 -14.83 3.72
N GLY A 119 -16.43 -14.27 3.93
CA GLY A 119 -16.78 -13.57 5.17
C GLY A 119 -16.66 -14.43 6.43
N GLU A 120 -17.02 -15.71 6.34
CA GLU A 120 -16.84 -16.67 7.45
C GLU A 120 -15.36 -16.86 7.82
N LEU A 121 -14.47 -16.84 6.83
CA LEU A 121 -13.03 -16.95 7.04
C LEU A 121 -12.48 -15.66 7.67
N ALA A 122 -12.89 -14.49 7.16
CA ALA A 122 -12.49 -13.19 7.66
C ALA A 122 -12.92 -12.95 9.12
N ALA A 123 -14.04 -13.53 9.54
CA ALA A 123 -14.58 -13.43 10.90
C ALA A 123 -14.03 -14.47 11.88
N GLN A 124 -13.15 -15.39 11.45
CA GLN A 124 -12.55 -16.37 12.36
C GLN A 124 -11.71 -15.68 13.42
N THR A 125 -11.89 -16.11 14.67
CA THR A 125 -11.08 -15.66 15.79
C THR A 125 -10.14 -16.74 16.29
N THR A 126 -9.13 -16.33 17.04
CA THR A 126 -8.21 -17.18 17.79
C THR A 126 -7.91 -16.51 19.12
N THR A 127 -7.38 -17.27 20.07
CA THR A 127 -6.96 -16.73 21.37
C THR A 127 -5.46 -16.55 21.37
N ASN A 128 -4.99 -15.33 21.65
CA ASN A 128 -3.56 -15.05 21.75
C ASN A 128 -2.96 -15.64 23.04
N THR A 129 -1.65 -15.49 23.21
CA THR A 129 -0.93 -15.98 24.42
C THR A 129 -1.40 -15.34 25.72
N ASN A 130 -2.08 -14.20 25.65
CA ASN A 130 -2.61 -13.47 26.80
C ASN A 130 -4.06 -13.84 27.14
N GLY A 131 -4.69 -14.73 26.38
CA GLY A 131 -6.08 -15.13 26.57
C GLY A 131 -7.10 -14.21 25.89
N GLU A 132 -6.66 -13.25 25.09
CA GLU A 132 -7.53 -12.32 24.37
C GLU A 132 -7.98 -12.92 23.05
N GLU A 133 -9.26 -12.75 22.74
CA GLU A 133 -9.80 -13.09 21.43
C GLU A 133 -9.34 -12.06 20.39
N LYS A 134 -8.74 -12.53 19.30
CA LYS A 134 -8.27 -11.73 18.17
C LYS A 134 -8.71 -12.36 16.86
N LEU A 135 -8.76 -11.57 15.79
CA LEU A 135 -8.97 -12.12 14.46
C LEU A 135 -7.83 -13.09 14.12
N ARG A 136 -8.18 -14.26 13.60
CA ARG A 136 -7.20 -15.24 13.12
C ARG A 136 -6.38 -14.67 11.96
N PHE A 137 -7.06 -13.96 11.06
CA PHE A 137 -6.46 -13.25 9.92
C PHE A 137 -6.40 -11.76 10.24
N TRP A 138 -5.41 -11.39 11.05
CA TRP A 138 -5.24 -10.03 11.57
C TRP A 138 -4.27 -9.17 10.76
N ALA A 139 -3.33 -9.79 10.03
CA ALA A 139 -2.21 -9.09 9.40
C ALA A 139 -2.64 -8.34 8.13
N SER A 140 -3.12 -7.11 8.29
CA SER A 140 -3.57 -6.26 7.18
C SER A 140 -2.39 -5.63 6.46
N ASN A 141 -2.31 -5.87 5.15
CA ASN A 141 -1.34 -5.23 4.27
C ASN A 141 -1.63 -3.73 4.14
N ILE A 142 -0.63 -2.90 4.42
CA ILE A 142 -0.69 -1.44 4.23
C ILE A 142 0.03 -0.97 2.95
N ALA A 143 0.38 -1.92 2.08
CA ALA A 143 1.07 -1.69 0.81
C ALA A 143 2.41 -0.93 0.98
N VAL A 144 3.14 -1.23 2.07
CA VAL A 144 4.53 -0.83 2.28
C VAL A 144 5.39 -2.09 2.23
N HIS A 145 6.20 -2.19 1.19
CA HIS A 145 7.04 -3.35 0.90
C HIS A 145 8.49 -2.94 0.68
N THR A 146 9.40 -3.85 0.99
CA THR A 146 10.83 -3.73 0.71
C THR A 146 11.24 -4.95 -0.09
N PHE A 147 11.88 -4.73 -1.24
CA PHE A 147 12.29 -5.78 -2.15
C PHE A 147 13.81 -5.82 -2.32
N SER A 148 14.36 -7.03 -2.37
CA SER A 148 15.70 -7.25 -2.89
C SER A 148 15.76 -6.90 -4.38
N THR A 149 16.82 -6.22 -4.80
CA THR A 149 17.03 -5.88 -6.22
C THR A 149 17.24 -7.13 -7.06
N ASP A 150 17.98 -8.11 -6.53
CA ASP A 150 18.23 -9.38 -7.22
C ASP A 150 16.95 -10.22 -7.35
N PHE A 151 16.08 -10.16 -6.32
CA PHE A 151 14.75 -10.76 -6.37
C PHE A 151 13.92 -10.16 -7.51
N LEU A 152 13.82 -8.83 -7.59
CA LEU A 152 13.06 -8.16 -8.64
C LEU A 152 13.67 -8.41 -10.03
N LEU A 153 15.00 -8.42 -10.18
CA LEU A 153 15.66 -8.77 -11.43
C LEU A 153 15.26 -10.17 -11.89
N ARG A 154 15.33 -11.16 -10.99
CA ARG A 154 14.95 -12.55 -11.27
C ARG A 154 13.48 -12.65 -11.70
N MET A 155 12.58 -12.03 -10.94
CA MET A 155 11.15 -12.04 -11.24
C MET A 155 10.80 -11.27 -12.52
N SER A 156 11.57 -10.25 -12.88
CA SER A 156 11.33 -9.49 -14.11
C SER A 156 11.66 -10.27 -15.39
N GLU A 157 12.40 -11.37 -15.29
CA GLU A 157 12.67 -12.29 -16.40
C GLU A 157 11.66 -13.46 -16.48
N ASP A 158 10.83 -13.63 -15.45
CA ASP A 158 9.82 -14.67 -15.39
C ASP A 158 8.46 -14.12 -15.86
N ALA A 159 7.96 -14.67 -16.97
CA ALA A 159 6.69 -14.24 -17.55
C ALA A 159 5.47 -14.63 -16.69
N ASP A 160 5.63 -15.62 -15.81
CA ASP A 160 4.56 -16.15 -14.96
C ASP A 160 4.62 -15.61 -13.52
N ALA A 161 5.60 -14.76 -13.18
CA ALA A 161 5.77 -14.23 -11.82
C ALA A 161 4.61 -13.35 -11.33
N LEU A 162 3.83 -12.78 -12.25
CA LEU A 162 2.70 -11.91 -11.94
C LEU A 162 1.49 -12.26 -12.82
N PRO A 163 0.58 -13.12 -12.34
CA PRO A 163 -0.62 -13.47 -13.09
C PRO A 163 -1.56 -12.26 -13.25
N PHE A 164 -2.43 -12.33 -14.26
CA PHE A 164 -3.50 -11.35 -14.43
C PHE A 164 -4.74 -11.75 -13.64
N HIS A 165 -5.24 -10.80 -12.85
CA HIS A 165 -6.53 -10.84 -12.19
C HIS A 165 -7.60 -10.13 -13.00
N LEU A 166 -8.81 -10.70 -13.01
CA LEU A 166 -9.95 -10.18 -13.76
C LEU A 166 -10.80 -9.29 -12.87
N ALA A 167 -10.90 -8.01 -13.21
CA ALA A 167 -11.78 -7.07 -12.53
C ALA A 167 -12.98 -6.72 -13.44
N ALA A 168 -14.18 -7.14 -13.04
CA ALA A 168 -15.43 -6.73 -13.71
C ALA A 168 -15.69 -5.23 -13.46
N LYS A 169 -15.83 -4.44 -14.54
CA LYS A 169 -16.05 -2.99 -14.47
C LYS A 169 -17.10 -2.51 -15.46
N THR A 170 -17.75 -1.41 -15.12
CA THR A 170 -18.51 -0.58 -16.05
C THR A 170 -17.54 0.28 -16.85
N VAL A 171 -17.46 0.04 -18.16
CA VAL A 171 -16.59 0.77 -19.09
C VAL A 171 -17.44 1.40 -20.17
N ARG A 172 -17.41 2.73 -20.22
CA ARG A 172 -18.03 3.50 -21.30
C ARG A 172 -17.29 3.20 -22.60
N CYS A 173 -17.99 2.71 -23.62
CA CYS A 173 -17.40 2.25 -24.87
C CYS A 173 -18.32 2.48 -26.07
N LEU A 174 -17.75 2.35 -27.27
CA LEU A 174 -18.44 2.45 -28.55
C LEU A 174 -19.10 1.12 -28.91
N GLU A 175 -20.42 1.11 -29.06
CA GLU A 175 -21.19 -0.03 -29.54
C GLU A 175 -21.94 0.38 -30.81
N ASN A 176 -21.75 -0.36 -31.91
CA ASN A 176 -22.37 -0.08 -33.21
C ASN A 176 -22.19 1.37 -33.73
N GLY A 177 -21.11 2.04 -33.30
CA GLY A 177 -20.81 3.42 -33.70
C GLY A 177 -21.36 4.50 -32.77
N GLU A 178 -22.05 4.13 -31.69
CA GLU A 178 -22.57 5.04 -30.67
C GLU A 178 -21.92 4.81 -29.31
N LEU A 179 -21.76 5.87 -28.52
CA LEU A 179 -21.08 5.81 -27.23
C LEU A 179 -22.08 5.44 -26.13
N VAL A 180 -21.87 4.30 -25.49
CA VAL A 180 -22.74 3.73 -24.46
C VAL A 180 -22.09 3.86 -23.08
N SER A 181 -22.89 4.17 -22.06
CA SER A 181 -22.48 4.21 -20.65
C SER A 181 -23.27 3.14 -19.86
N PRO A 182 -22.73 1.93 -19.70
CA PRO A 182 -23.42 0.83 -19.04
C PRO A 182 -23.69 1.11 -17.55
N THR A 183 -24.81 0.60 -17.04
CA THR A 183 -25.21 0.70 -15.62
C THR A 183 -24.81 -0.54 -14.80
N VAL A 184 -24.43 -1.62 -15.47
CA VAL A 184 -23.88 -2.86 -14.90
C VAL A 184 -22.53 -3.17 -15.57
N PRO A 185 -21.62 -3.91 -14.92
CA PRO A 185 -20.35 -4.29 -15.53
C PRO A 185 -20.54 -4.91 -16.91
N ASN A 186 -19.76 -4.45 -17.88
CA ASN A 186 -19.77 -4.91 -19.28
C ASN A 186 -18.38 -5.34 -19.76
N ALA A 187 -17.33 -5.06 -18.96
CA ALA A 187 -15.95 -5.34 -19.33
C ALA A 187 -15.19 -6.06 -18.22
N TYR A 188 -14.21 -6.87 -18.61
CA TYR A 188 -13.10 -7.26 -17.76
C TYR A 188 -11.90 -6.34 -18.00
N LYS A 189 -11.30 -5.88 -16.91
CA LYS A 189 -9.95 -5.30 -16.89
C LYS A 189 -8.97 -6.31 -16.30
N PHE A 190 -7.73 -6.26 -16.79
CA PHE A 190 -6.66 -7.13 -16.33
C PHE A 190 -5.70 -6.34 -15.46
N GLU A 191 -5.49 -6.80 -14.24
CA GLU A 191 -4.60 -6.17 -13.27
C GLU A 191 -3.61 -7.21 -12.74
N GLN A 192 -2.34 -6.84 -12.65
CA GLN A 192 -1.33 -7.61 -11.92
C GLN A 192 -1.18 -7.03 -10.52
N PHE A 193 -0.97 -7.89 -9.53
CA PHE A 193 -0.80 -7.44 -8.16
C PHE A 193 0.63 -7.68 -7.66
N ILE A 194 1.27 -6.63 -7.15
CA ILE A 194 2.67 -6.67 -6.69
C ILE A 194 2.94 -7.74 -5.62
N PHE A 195 1.93 -8.08 -4.81
CA PHE A 195 2.03 -9.08 -3.76
C PHE A 195 1.93 -10.51 -4.29
N ASP A 196 1.60 -10.72 -5.56
CA ASP A 196 1.70 -12.05 -6.20
C ASP A 196 3.16 -12.48 -6.38
N LEU A 197 4.12 -11.61 -6.10
CA LEU A 197 5.54 -11.97 -5.98
C LEU A 197 5.85 -12.75 -4.70
N LEU A 198 5.02 -12.66 -3.66
CA LEU A 198 5.29 -13.28 -2.35
C LEU A 198 5.55 -14.79 -2.41
N PRO A 199 4.79 -15.59 -3.19
CA PRO A 199 5.04 -17.03 -3.31
C PRO A 199 6.39 -17.38 -3.93
N HIS A 200 7.02 -16.45 -4.66
CA HIS A 200 8.31 -16.65 -5.32
C HIS A 200 9.51 -16.26 -4.43
N ALA A 201 9.25 -15.60 -3.30
CA ALA A 201 10.28 -15.17 -2.36
C ALA A 201 10.79 -16.35 -1.55
N GLN A 202 12.11 -16.49 -1.42
CA GLN A 202 12.72 -17.53 -0.58
C GLN A 202 12.56 -17.21 0.90
N ASN A 203 12.78 -15.93 1.25
CA ASN A 203 12.69 -15.41 2.60
C ASN A 203 11.75 -14.21 2.61
N THR A 204 10.73 -14.26 3.47
CA THR A 204 9.80 -13.15 3.66
C THR A 204 9.80 -12.69 5.11
N MET A 205 9.68 -11.37 5.32
CA MET A 205 9.49 -10.81 6.66
C MET A 205 8.21 -9.98 6.73
N VAL A 206 7.42 -10.23 7.76
CA VAL A 206 6.19 -9.50 8.07
C VAL A 206 6.42 -8.73 9.35
N VAL A 207 6.36 -7.40 9.28
CA VAL A 207 6.65 -6.50 10.40
C VAL A 207 5.37 -5.81 10.79
N GLU A 208 4.87 -6.10 11.98
CA GLU A 208 3.75 -5.36 12.55
C GLU A 208 4.18 -3.93 12.90
N VAL A 209 3.34 -2.96 12.55
CA VAL A 209 3.50 -1.56 12.94
C VAL A 209 2.21 -1.03 13.55
N GLU A 210 2.34 -0.04 14.44
CA GLU A 210 1.19 0.60 15.05
C GLU A 210 0.42 1.41 13.99
N ARG A 211 -0.89 1.13 13.86
CA ARG A 211 -1.78 1.81 12.90
C ARG A 211 -1.71 3.34 13.00
N SER A 212 -1.74 3.87 14.23
CA SER A 212 -1.72 5.31 14.49
C SER A 212 -0.42 6.00 14.04
N VAL A 213 0.65 5.22 13.84
CA VAL A 213 1.97 5.71 13.43
C VAL A 213 2.14 5.63 11.92
N ALA A 214 1.63 4.56 11.30
CA ALA A 214 2.05 4.19 9.95
C ALA A 214 0.92 4.22 8.91
N PHE A 215 -0.36 4.38 9.29
CA PHE A 215 -1.48 4.17 8.36
C PHE A 215 -2.63 5.16 8.52
N ALA A 216 -2.72 6.11 7.58
CA ALA A 216 -3.80 7.08 7.48
C ALA A 216 -4.19 7.38 6.01
N PRO A 217 -4.57 6.37 5.21
CA PRO A 217 -4.74 6.52 3.76
C PRO A 217 -5.89 7.44 3.38
N VAL A 218 -5.80 8.07 2.21
CA VAL A 218 -6.85 8.88 1.59
C VAL A 218 -7.39 8.17 0.35
N LYS A 219 -8.53 7.49 0.49
CA LYS A 219 -9.18 6.67 -0.54
C LYS A 219 -10.57 7.14 -0.92
N ASN A 220 -11.23 7.88 -0.04
CA ASN A 220 -12.65 8.21 -0.16
C ASN A 220 -12.90 9.72 -0.25
N ALA A 221 -14.05 10.06 -0.82
CA ALA A 221 -14.56 11.43 -0.86
C ALA A 221 -14.90 11.95 0.55
N PRO A 222 -14.97 13.28 0.76
CA PRO A 222 -15.15 13.90 2.08
C PRO A 222 -16.39 13.45 2.87
N GLU A 223 -17.41 12.94 2.19
CA GLU A 223 -18.68 12.48 2.79
C GLU A 223 -18.55 11.11 3.47
N ALA A 224 -17.50 10.34 3.17
CA ALA A 224 -17.23 9.08 3.83
C ALA A 224 -16.71 9.28 5.26
N THR A 225 -16.90 8.27 6.11
CA THR A 225 -16.49 8.32 7.52
C THR A 225 -15.06 7.80 7.77
N PHE A 226 -14.39 7.27 6.75
CA PHE A 226 -13.06 6.66 6.85
C PHE A 226 -12.21 6.93 5.62
N SER A 227 -10.89 6.91 5.78
CA SER A 227 -9.90 7.13 4.72
C SER A 227 -10.18 8.37 3.87
N THR A 228 -10.53 9.48 4.50
CA THR A 228 -10.72 10.79 3.87
C THR A 228 -9.57 11.72 4.24
N VAL A 229 -9.50 12.89 3.59
CA VAL A 229 -8.55 13.95 3.97
C VAL A 229 -8.74 14.35 5.44
N ALA A 230 -9.99 14.42 5.92
CA ALA A 230 -10.28 14.83 7.30
C ALA A 230 -9.79 13.78 8.31
N THR A 231 -10.09 12.50 8.10
CA THR A 231 -9.62 11.43 9.00
C THR A 231 -8.09 11.32 8.98
N SER A 232 -7.47 11.48 7.81
CA SER A 232 -6.01 11.43 7.69
C SER A 232 -5.33 12.57 8.45
N ARG A 233 -5.84 13.81 8.31
CA ARG A 233 -5.35 14.97 9.07
C ARG A 233 -5.53 14.79 10.58
N ALA A 234 -6.66 14.24 11.03
CA ALA A 234 -6.88 13.96 12.44
C ALA A 234 -5.84 12.97 12.99
N THR A 235 -5.58 11.86 12.29
CA THR A 235 -4.58 10.88 12.71
C THR A 235 -3.15 11.46 12.71
N MET A 236 -2.78 12.27 11.71
CA MET A 236 -1.48 12.95 11.73
C MET A 236 -1.35 13.93 12.91
N ASN A 237 -2.41 14.68 13.21
CA ASN A 237 -2.44 15.58 14.36
C ASN A 237 -2.27 14.80 15.67
N GLU A 238 -3.01 13.71 15.86
CA GLU A 238 -2.89 12.82 17.02
C GLU A 238 -1.46 12.25 17.17
N LEU A 239 -0.83 11.86 16.06
CA LEU A 239 0.56 11.38 16.06
C LEU A 239 1.52 12.47 16.59
N TYR A 240 1.41 13.69 16.10
CA TYR A 240 2.30 14.78 16.50
C TYR A 240 2.00 15.31 17.92
N HIS A 241 0.73 15.29 18.35
CA HIS A 241 0.35 15.51 19.75
C HIS A 241 1.06 14.53 20.68
N ARG A 242 1.04 13.25 20.33
CA ARG A 242 1.74 12.21 21.09
C ARG A 242 3.25 12.46 21.10
N TRP A 243 3.86 12.70 19.94
CA TRP A 243 5.30 12.95 19.86
C TRP A 243 5.73 14.13 20.75
N LEU A 244 5.01 15.25 20.71
CA LEU A 244 5.30 16.42 21.56
C LEU A 244 5.08 16.13 23.05
N THR A 245 4.00 15.42 23.38
CA THR A 245 3.70 15.08 24.78
C THR A 245 4.78 14.18 25.38
N GLU A 246 5.34 13.26 24.59
CA GLU A 246 6.44 12.38 24.99
C GLU A 246 7.76 13.13 25.23
N THR A 247 7.95 14.33 24.68
CA THR A 247 9.09 15.20 25.02
C THR A 247 8.86 16.01 26.31
N GLY A 248 7.68 15.88 26.93
CA GLY A 248 7.26 16.68 28.08
C GLY A 248 6.61 18.03 27.74
N CYS A 249 6.39 18.32 26.45
CA CYS A 249 5.62 19.50 26.04
C CYS A 249 4.14 19.31 26.40
N LYS A 250 3.50 20.33 26.99
CA LYS A 250 2.05 20.31 27.25
C LYS A 250 1.31 20.86 26.04
N VAL A 251 0.58 20.01 25.33
CA VAL A 251 -0.21 20.42 24.17
C VAL A 251 -1.68 20.52 24.58
N ASN A 252 -2.33 21.64 24.25
CA ASN A 252 -3.76 21.80 24.44
C ASN A 252 -4.52 20.89 23.47
N ASP A 253 -5.47 20.09 23.96
CA ASP A 253 -6.25 19.14 23.14
C ASP A 253 -6.92 19.76 21.91
N SER A 254 -7.23 21.05 21.94
CA SER A 254 -7.86 21.77 20.82
C SER A 254 -6.89 22.31 19.78
N ALA A 255 -5.58 22.33 20.08
CA ALA A 255 -4.57 22.84 19.16
C ALA A 255 -4.32 21.85 18.02
N VAL A 256 -4.23 22.35 16.79
CA VAL A 256 -3.72 21.58 15.66
C VAL A 256 -2.21 21.75 15.57
N VAL A 257 -1.47 20.65 15.63
CA VAL A 257 -0.02 20.64 15.54
C VAL A 257 0.43 19.90 14.28
N GLU A 258 1.35 20.52 13.55
CA GLU A 258 1.98 19.93 12.38
C GLU A 258 3.50 20.06 12.50
N ILE A 259 4.22 18.98 12.18
CA ILE A 259 5.68 18.95 12.20
C ILE A 259 6.18 18.73 10.77
N ASN A 260 6.96 19.68 10.25
CA ASN A 260 7.62 19.50 8.97
C ASN A 260 8.68 18.38 9.08
N ALA A 261 8.72 17.46 8.12
CA ALA A 261 9.70 16.35 8.11
C ALA A 261 11.17 16.82 8.13
N ARG A 262 11.46 18.07 7.74
CA ARG A 262 12.80 18.68 7.86
C ARG A 262 13.10 19.20 9.27
N PHE A 263 12.07 19.50 10.05
CA PHE A 263 12.21 19.82 11.47
C PHE A 263 12.45 18.53 12.27
N ALA A 264 11.60 17.51 12.11
CA ALA A 264 11.85 16.18 12.63
C ALA A 264 11.15 15.15 11.76
N LEU A 265 11.88 14.12 11.32
CA LEU A 265 11.32 13.01 10.53
C LEU A 265 10.60 11.99 11.42
N ASP A 266 11.08 11.82 12.65
CA ASP A 266 10.61 10.85 13.62
C ASP A 266 10.65 11.46 15.04
N GLN A 267 10.09 10.73 16.00
CA GLN A 267 10.03 11.14 17.40
C GLN A 267 11.41 11.29 18.04
N ALA A 268 12.37 10.43 17.66
CA ALA A 268 13.74 10.50 18.20
C ALA A 268 14.46 11.77 17.76
N GLN A 269 14.26 12.23 16.52
CA GLN A 269 14.77 13.50 16.03
C GLN A 269 14.07 14.69 16.70
N LEU A 270 12.77 14.58 16.99
CA LEU A 270 12.02 15.62 17.69
C LEU A 270 12.55 15.86 19.11
N GLN A 271 12.92 14.79 19.83
CA GLN A 271 13.52 14.87 21.17
C GLN A 271 14.84 15.66 21.21
N LEU A 272 15.52 15.81 20.07
CA LEU A 272 16.77 16.59 19.97
C LEU A 272 16.52 18.08 19.68
N ARG A 273 15.26 18.51 19.53
CA ARG A 273 14.89 19.89 19.23
C ARG A 273 14.60 20.67 20.50
N GLU A 274 14.83 21.98 20.43
CA GLU A 274 14.31 22.91 21.43
C GLU A 274 12.81 23.10 21.17
N LEU A 275 12.00 22.75 22.17
CA LEU A 275 10.53 22.78 22.10
C LEU A 275 9.99 23.68 23.21
N PRO A 276 8.83 24.33 23.00
CA PRO A 276 8.18 25.08 24.06
C PRO A 276 7.72 24.14 25.17
N GLU A 277 7.65 24.64 26.41
CA GLU A 277 7.06 23.88 27.53
C GLU A 277 5.55 23.63 27.33
N GLN A 278 4.87 24.53 26.60
CA GLN A 278 3.42 24.50 26.39
C GLN A 278 3.02 25.04 25.02
N ILE A 279 1.98 24.44 24.41
CA ILE A 279 1.37 24.83 23.14
C ILE A 279 -0.14 25.02 23.37
N ASP A 280 -0.61 26.26 23.28
CA ASP A 280 -2.01 26.64 23.54
C ASP A 280 -2.84 26.93 22.28
N ALA A 281 -2.21 26.96 21.11
CA ALA A 281 -2.84 27.30 19.84
C ALA A 281 -2.22 26.50 18.70
N ASP A 282 -2.89 26.50 17.54
CA ASP A 282 -2.42 25.85 16.33
C ASP A 282 -0.97 26.22 16.03
N THR A 283 -0.11 25.22 15.88
CA THR A 283 1.34 25.40 15.80
C THR A 283 1.92 24.53 14.69
N TYR A 284 2.71 25.15 13.83
CA TYR A 284 3.44 24.47 12.77
C TYR A 284 4.95 24.60 13.01
N PHE A 285 5.61 23.46 13.20
CA PHE A 285 7.07 23.40 13.38
C PHE A 285 7.76 23.30 12.02
N GLN A 286 8.55 24.32 11.69
CA GLN A 286 9.35 24.41 10.48
C GLN A 286 10.79 24.83 10.80
N LEU A 287 11.71 24.61 9.85
CA LEU A 287 13.12 25.00 9.95
C LEU A 287 13.31 26.52 10.08
#